data_AF-A0A7L2X181-F1
#
_entry.id   AF-A0A7L2X181-F1
#
_cell.length_a   1.000
_cell.length_b   1.000
_cell.length_c   1.000
_cell.angle_alpha   90.00
_cell.angle_beta   90.00
_cell.angle_gamma   90.00
#
_symmetry.space_group_name_H-M   'P 1'
#
loop_
_entity.id
_entity.type
_entity.pdbx_description
1 polymer ?
#
loop_
_entity_poly.entity_id
_entity_poly.type
_entity_poly.pdbx_seq_one_letter_code
_entity_poly.pdbx_strand_id
1 'polypeptide(L)'
;LSFQVVKYPLHAIMEIKEYLIDIASKAGMHWLSTIVPTHHINALIFFFIISNLTIDFFAFIIPLVIFYLSFISMVICTLKVFQDSKAWENFRALTDLLLRFEPNLDVEQAEVNFGWNHLEPYIYFLLSVFFVIFSFPIASKDCIPCSELATISVFFTVTSYMSLSTCAEPYTRRALMTEIATGCLSLLQVLPGSFGYLKFLGKTFFTVPVGHFFVINVSIPCLLFLYLFYLFFRMAQLRNFKGTYCYLVPYLVCFMWCELSVVILRESSGIGLVRASIGYFLFLFALPVLGVGIALMCLIHFIKWFVSLELMKIVVTLVLCTVPLLFRWWTKVNFSVVEMVKSLTRSSIVKLILVWITAVVLFCWFYVYRSEGMKVYNSTLTWNQYAFLCGPRSWKETNMARTQILCSHLEGHRVTWTGRFKYVRVTEIDNSAESAINMLPLFIGDWMRCLYGETYPLCDPKNVTLEEEELCRLKYLTKHNCHMKMFDRYKFEITVGMPFSSKNGTKSIEEDDITKDIVLKASNEFKKVLLNLRQGSIIEFSTILEGRLGSKWPVFELKAITCLNCMSKLLPAGRHVKIEHDWRSTVHKAIKFAFDFFFFPFLSAA
;
A
#
# COMPACT_ATOMS: atom_id res chain seq x y z
N LEU A 1 42.10 -25.04 -44.79
CA LEU A 1 42.66 -23.94 -43.98
C LEU A 1 44.20 -23.80 -44.05
N SER A 2 44.95 -24.80 -44.54
CA SER A 2 46.43 -24.83 -44.43
C SER A 2 47.21 -24.01 -45.48
N PHE A 3 46.58 -23.48 -46.53
CA PHE A 3 47.30 -22.74 -47.59
C PHE A 3 47.17 -21.21 -47.57
N GLN A 4 46.39 -20.64 -46.64
CA GLN A 4 46.32 -19.18 -46.43
C GLN A 4 47.23 -18.67 -45.31
N VAL A 5 47.81 -19.56 -44.51
CA VAL A 5 48.63 -19.18 -43.33
C VAL A 5 50.01 -18.63 -43.73
N VAL A 6 50.52 -18.97 -44.93
CA VAL A 6 51.91 -18.65 -45.31
C VAL A 6 52.05 -17.26 -45.96
N LYS A 7 50.96 -16.63 -46.44
CA LYS A 7 51.06 -15.38 -47.21
C LYS A 7 50.87 -14.09 -46.40
N TYR A 8 50.32 -14.15 -45.19
CA TYR A 8 50.18 -12.99 -44.28
C TYR A 8 50.23 -13.41 -42.79
N PRO A 9 51.41 -13.72 -42.23
CA PRO A 9 51.54 -14.21 -40.85
C PRO A 9 51.07 -13.19 -39.81
N LEU A 10 51.23 -11.89 -40.10
CA LEU A 10 50.76 -10.80 -39.24
C LEU A 10 49.23 -10.74 -39.13
N HIS A 11 48.50 -11.06 -40.20
CA HIS A 11 47.05 -10.96 -40.20
C HIS A 11 46.41 -12.08 -39.39
N ALA A 12 46.97 -13.29 -39.47
CA ALA A 12 46.55 -14.43 -38.64
C ALA A 12 46.88 -14.20 -37.16
N ILE A 13 48.03 -13.57 -36.84
CA ILE A 13 48.39 -13.23 -35.46
C ILE A 13 47.47 -12.14 -34.88
N MET A 14 47.08 -11.14 -35.68
CA MET A 14 46.13 -10.12 -35.24
C MET A 14 44.73 -10.69 -35.01
N GLU A 15 44.27 -11.59 -35.88
CA GLU A 15 42.96 -12.24 -35.75
C GLU A 15 42.91 -13.19 -34.54
N ILE A 16 44.00 -13.93 -34.27
CA ILE A 16 44.15 -14.74 -33.05
C ILE A 16 44.20 -13.86 -31.80
N LYS A 17 44.88 -12.71 -31.85
CA LYS A 17 44.92 -11.74 -30.74
C LYS A 17 43.53 -11.16 -30.46
N GLU A 18 42.79 -10.76 -31.48
CA GLU A 18 41.42 -10.24 -31.33
C GLU A 18 40.47 -11.31 -30.78
N TYR A 19 40.58 -12.54 -31.27
CA TYR A 19 39.79 -13.67 -30.77
C TYR A 19 40.13 -14.01 -29.30
N LEU A 20 41.41 -13.95 -28.91
CA LEU A 20 41.86 -14.13 -27.52
C LEU A 20 41.36 -12.99 -26.61
N ILE A 21 41.34 -11.75 -27.10
CA ILE A 21 40.83 -10.60 -26.34
C ILE A 21 39.31 -10.71 -26.16
N ASP A 22 38.56 -11.15 -27.17
CA ASP A 22 37.10 -11.34 -27.04
C ASP A 22 36.75 -12.49 -26.08
N ILE A 23 37.53 -13.58 -26.10
CA ILE A 23 37.40 -14.67 -25.12
C ILE A 23 37.76 -14.19 -23.72
N ALA A 24 38.86 -13.45 -23.55
CA ALA A 24 39.27 -12.91 -22.25
C ALA A 24 38.27 -11.88 -21.70
N SER A 25 37.66 -11.06 -22.56
CA SER A 25 36.61 -10.10 -22.23
C SER A 25 35.33 -10.80 -21.77
N LYS A 26 34.85 -11.79 -22.54
CA LYS A 26 33.65 -12.57 -22.17
C LYS A 26 33.87 -13.40 -20.92
N ALA A 27 35.04 -14.03 -20.78
CA ALA A 27 35.42 -14.77 -19.58
C ALA A 27 35.57 -13.84 -18.36
N GLY A 28 36.15 -12.65 -18.52
CA GLY A 28 36.30 -11.64 -17.47
C GLY A 28 34.96 -11.08 -17.00
N MET A 29 34.01 -10.83 -17.91
CA MET A 29 32.65 -10.39 -17.58
C MET A 29 31.86 -11.50 -16.87
N HIS A 30 31.98 -12.75 -17.34
CA HIS A 30 31.37 -13.91 -16.70
C HIS A 30 31.96 -14.15 -15.30
N TRP A 31 33.27 -14.00 -15.14
CA TRP A 31 34.01 -14.10 -13.86
C TRP A 31 33.63 -12.98 -12.88
N LEU A 32 33.52 -11.73 -13.33
CA LEU A 32 33.00 -10.61 -12.53
C LEU A 32 31.56 -10.84 -12.08
N SER A 33 30.70 -11.36 -12.97
CA SER A 33 29.31 -11.68 -12.64
C SER A 33 29.15 -12.88 -11.69
N THR A 34 30.14 -13.78 -11.62
CA THR A 34 30.14 -14.92 -10.69
C THR A 34 30.75 -14.59 -9.33
N ILE A 35 31.61 -13.56 -9.24
CA ILE A 35 32.21 -13.11 -7.97
C ILE A 35 31.29 -12.19 -7.17
N VAL A 36 30.38 -11.46 -7.82
CA VAL A 36 29.37 -10.67 -7.12
C VAL A 36 28.10 -11.52 -7.00
N PRO A 37 27.79 -12.10 -5.83
CA PRO A 37 26.54 -12.82 -5.63
C PRO A 37 25.39 -11.82 -5.52
N THR A 38 25.07 -11.15 -6.63
CA THR A 38 24.01 -10.15 -6.75
C THR A 38 22.67 -10.72 -6.29
N HIS A 39 22.41 -12.00 -6.55
CA HIS A 39 21.22 -12.70 -6.09
C HIS A 39 21.16 -12.85 -4.56
N HIS A 40 22.27 -13.19 -3.89
CA HIS A 40 22.30 -13.31 -2.43
C HIS A 40 22.27 -11.94 -1.75
N ILE A 41 22.92 -10.93 -2.33
CA ILE A 41 22.88 -9.55 -1.83
C ILE A 41 21.49 -8.95 -2.00
N ASN A 42 20.86 -9.12 -3.17
CA ASN A 42 19.49 -8.65 -3.41
C ASN A 42 18.48 -9.41 -2.53
N ALA A 43 18.67 -10.72 -2.31
CA ALA A 43 17.86 -11.49 -1.38
C ALA A 43 18.05 -11.02 0.07
N LEU A 44 19.29 -10.77 0.52
CA LEU A 44 19.58 -10.22 1.85
C LEU A 44 18.98 -8.83 2.04
N ILE A 45 19.09 -7.95 1.04
CA ILE A 45 18.46 -6.61 1.06
C ILE A 45 16.94 -6.76 1.11
N PHE A 46 16.35 -7.67 0.34
CA PHE A 46 14.92 -7.92 0.34
C PHE A 46 14.43 -8.49 1.68
N PHE A 47 15.14 -9.49 2.24
CA PHE A 47 14.86 -10.03 3.57
C PHE A 47 15.07 -8.97 4.66
N PHE A 48 16.08 -8.11 4.52
CA PHE A 48 16.33 -7.00 5.44
C PHE A 48 15.19 -5.99 5.43
N ILE A 49 14.74 -5.57 4.24
CA ILE A 49 13.59 -4.69 4.06
C ILE A 49 12.35 -5.34 4.69
N ILE A 50 12.04 -6.60 4.36
CA ILE A 50 10.87 -7.30 4.92
C ILE A 50 10.97 -7.47 6.44
N SER A 51 12.16 -7.78 6.98
CA SER A 51 12.37 -8.04 8.40
C SER A 51 12.33 -6.76 9.25
N ASN A 52 12.56 -5.60 8.64
CA ASN A 52 12.53 -4.31 9.32
C ASN A 52 11.22 -3.55 9.08
N LEU A 53 10.45 -3.92 8.05
CA LEU A 53 9.11 -3.38 7.84
C LEU A 53 8.15 -3.93 8.90
N THR A 54 7.52 -3.00 9.62
CA THR A 54 6.52 -3.31 10.65
C THR A 54 5.19 -3.67 9.98
N ILE A 55 4.33 -4.46 10.65
CA ILE A 55 2.98 -4.77 10.16
C ILE A 55 2.19 -3.47 9.92
N ASP A 56 2.37 -2.46 10.79
CA ASP A 56 1.74 -1.15 10.66
C ASP A 56 2.22 -0.38 9.42
N PHE A 57 3.51 -0.50 9.08
CA PHE A 57 4.07 0.12 7.88
C PHE A 57 3.57 -0.57 6.60
N PHE A 58 3.48 -1.91 6.61
CA PHE A 58 2.84 -2.67 5.53
C PHE A 58 1.37 -2.26 5.36
N ALA A 59 0.64 -2.11 6.47
CA ALA A 59 -0.75 -1.68 6.46
C ALA A 59 -0.96 -0.29 5.86
N PHE A 60 0.00 0.61 6.10
CA PHE A 60 -0.03 1.97 5.58
C PHE A 60 0.40 2.07 4.11
N ILE A 61 1.51 1.43 3.72
CA ILE A 61 2.13 1.63 2.39
C ILE A 61 1.53 0.76 1.30
N ILE A 62 1.15 -0.48 1.58
CA ILE A 62 0.64 -1.38 0.53
C ILE A 62 -0.62 -0.79 -0.14
N PRO A 63 -1.64 -0.32 0.61
CA PRO A 63 -2.82 0.28 -0.01
C PRO A 63 -2.49 1.53 -0.85
N LEU A 64 -1.55 2.36 -0.39
CA LEU A 64 -1.09 3.54 -1.13
C LEU A 64 -0.41 3.16 -2.46
N VAL A 65 0.52 2.20 -2.43
CA VAL A 65 1.23 1.74 -3.63
C VAL A 65 0.26 1.11 -4.63
N ILE A 66 -0.67 0.28 -4.16
CA ILE A 66 -1.72 -0.30 -5.01
C ILE A 66 -2.59 0.81 -5.61
N PHE A 67 -3.01 1.79 -4.82
CA PHE A 67 -3.82 2.92 -5.28
C PHE A 67 -3.10 3.72 -6.37
N TYR A 68 -1.85 4.15 -6.16
CA TYR A 68 -1.14 4.94 -7.17
C TYR A 68 -0.82 4.15 -8.43
N LEU A 69 -0.36 2.90 -8.31
CA LEU A 69 -0.06 2.08 -9.48
C LEU A 69 -1.32 1.77 -10.29
N SER A 70 -2.45 1.50 -9.63
CA SER A 70 -3.74 1.27 -10.29
C SER A 70 -4.33 2.56 -10.90
N PHE A 71 -4.16 3.72 -10.25
CA PHE A 71 -4.56 4.99 -10.82
C PHE A 71 -3.72 5.36 -12.06
N ILE A 72 -2.41 5.15 -12.01
CA ILE A 72 -1.51 5.35 -13.16
C ILE A 72 -1.86 4.39 -14.29
N SER A 73 -2.12 3.10 -14.00
CA SER A 73 -2.53 2.14 -15.03
C SER A 73 -3.86 2.53 -15.66
N MET A 74 -4.81 3.03 -14.85
CA MET A 74 -6.09 3.55 -15.33
C MET A 74 -5.91 4.74 -16.30
N VAL A 75 -5.03 5.69 -15.99
CA VAL A 75 -4.65 6.81 -16.88
C VAL A 75 -4.00 6.33 -18.18
N ILE A 76 -3.06 5.37 -18.09
CA ILE A 76 -2.40 4.85 -19.29
C ILE A 76 -3.41 4.10 -20.18
N CYS A 77 -4.32 3.34 -19.59
CA CYS A 77 -5.39 2.65 -20.33
C CYS A 77 -6.33 3.62 -21.04
N THR A 78 -6.67 4.75 -20.44
CA THR A 78 -7.58 5.71 -21.08
C THR A 78 -6.93 6.44 -22.23
N LEU A 79 -5.65 6.80 -22.08
CA LEU A 79 -4.86 7.33 -23.20
C LEU A 79 -4.79 6.33 -24.37
N LYS A 80 -4.69 5.02 -24.09
CA LYS A 80 -4.77 3.98 -25.14
C LYS A 80 -6.14 3.91 -25.78
N VAL A 81 -7.21 3.95 -24.98
CA VAL A 81 -8.58 3.99 -25.50
C VAL A 81 -8.77 5.19 -26.44
N PHE A 82 -8.18 6.35 -26.14
CA PHE A 82 -8.23 7.52 -27.03
C PHE A 82 -7.43 7.31 -28.32
N GLN A 83 -6.26 6.67 -28.24
CA GLN A 83 -5.48 6.32 -29.43
C GLN A 83 -6.26 5.34 -30.32
N ASP A 84 -6.90 4.34 -29.72
CA ASP A 84 -7.69 3.34 -30.43
C ASP A 84 -8.97 3.94 -31.02
N SER A 85 -9.63 4.86 -30.31
CA SER A 85 -10.79 5.61 -30.85
C SER A 85 -10.40 6.43 -32.08
N LYS A 86 -9.26 7.13 -32.03
CA LYS A 86 -8.75 7.87 -33.19
C LYS A 86 -8.35 6.94 -34.34
N ALA A 87 -7.76 5.79 -34.03
CA ALA A 87 -7.44 4.77 -35.03
C ALA A 87 -8.71 4.21 -35.68
N TRP A 88 -9.79 4.04 -34.92
CA TRP A 88 -11.10 3.63 -35.40
C TRP A 88 -11.72 4.66 -36.36
N GLU A 89 -11.63 5.95 -36.05
CA GLU A 89 -12.08 7.01 -36.97
C GLU A 89 -11.32 6.97 -38.31
N ASN A 90 -10.00 6.82 -38.26
CA ASN A 90 -9.18 6.69 -39.47
C ASN A 90 -9.51 5.42 -40.26
N PHE A 91 -9.72 4.30 -39.57
CA PHE A 91 -10.16 3.04 -40.18
C PHE A 91 -11.50 3.22 -40.89
N ARG A 92 -12.48 3.86 -40.22
CA ARG A 92 -13.80 4.10 -40.81
C ARG A 92 -13.75 5.04 -42.01
N ALA A 93 -12.94 6.09 -41.96
CA ALA A 93 -12.69 6.98 -43.10
C ALA A 93 -12.05 6.22 -44.28
N LEU A 94 -11.11 5.33 -44.00
CA LEU A 94 -10.50 4.48 -45.02
C LEU A 94 -11.51 3.49 -45.61
N THR A 95 -12.34 2.85 -44.79
CA THR A 95 -13.37 1.91 -45.26
C THR A 95 -14.44 2.62 -46.11
N ASP A 96 -14.86 3.83 -45.74
CA ASP A 96 -15.80 4.63 -46.56
C ASP A 96 -15.22 4.98 -47.93
N LEU A 97 -13.92 5.27 -48.01
CA LEU A 97 -13.22 5.45 -49.29
C LEU A 97 -13.14 4.15 -50.08
N LEU A 98 -12.80 3.03 -49.44
CA LEU A 98 -12.68 1.73 -50.10
C LEU A 98 -14.02 1.23 -50.65
N LEU A 99 -15.13 1.48 -49.96
CA LEU A 99 -16.48 1.14 -50.44
C LEU A 99 -16.85 1.83 -51.76
N ARG A 100 -16.25 2.99 -52.06
CA ARG A 100 -16.44 3.66 -53.36
C ARG A 100 -15.73 2.93 -54.50
N PHE A 101 -14.65 2.22 -54.21
CA PHE A 101 -13.89 1.45 -55.19
C PHE A 101 -14.40 0.01 -55.29
N GLU A 102 -14.81 -0.61 -54.18
CA GLU A 102 -15.28 -1.99 -54.13
C GLU A 102 -16.55 -2.10 -53.26
N PRO A 103 -17.75 -2.05 -53.86
CA PRO A 103 -19.01 -2.00 -53.12
C PRO A 103 -19.39 -3.33 -52.44
N ASN A 104 -18.69 -4.43 -52.74
CA ASN A 104 -18.96 -5.77 -52.19
C ASN A 104 -18.07 -6.12 -50.98
N LEU A 105 -17.34 -5.14 -50.40
CA LEU A 105 -16.48 -5.38 -49.25
C LEU A 105 -17.30 -5.66 -47.98
N ASP A 106 -16.97 -6.73 -47.24
CA ASP A 106 -17.63 -7.07 -45.98
C ASP A 106 -17.10 -6.20 -44.81
N VAL A 107 -17.69 -5.01 -44.71
CA VAL A 107 -17.35 -4.01 -43.69
C VAL A 107 -17.74 -4.48 -42.28
N GLU A 108 -18.82 -5.25 -42.15
CA GLU A 108 -19.30 -5.70 -40.84
C GLU A 108 -18.30 -6.64 -40.18
N GLN A 109 -17.74 -7.59 -40.93
CA GLN A 109 -16.73 -8.50 -40.40
C GLN A 109 -15.43 -7.76 -40.02
N ALA A 110 -15.04 -6.76 -40.81
CA ALA A 110 -13.84 -5.96 -40.53
C ALA A 110 -14.01 -5.08 -39.27
N GLU A 111 -15.18 -4.47 -39.08
CA GLU A 111 -15.53 -3.72 -37.86
C GLU A 111 -15.47 -4.62 -36.61
N VAL A 112 -16.03 -5.83 -36.69
CA VAL A 112 -16.03 -6.79 -35.58
C VAL A 112 -14.62 -7.24 -35.23
N ASN A 113 -13.81 -7.61 -36.23
CA ASN A 113 -12.44 -8.06 -36.03
C ASN A 113 -11.57 -6.97 -35.40
N PHE A 114 -11.71 -5.72 -35.85
CA PHE A 114 -11.00 -4.60 -35.26
C PHE A 114 -11.45 -4.34 -33.82
N GLY A 115 -12.76 -4.41 -33.53
CA GLY A 115 -13.28 -4.25 -32.17
C GLY A 115 -12.72 -5.27 -31.18
N TRP A 116 -12.67 -6.55 -31.56
CA TRP A 116 -12.09 -7.61 -30.71
C TRP A 116 -10.61 -7.39 -30.44
N ASN A 117 -9.84 -6.96 -31.44
CA ASN A 117 -8.40 -6.75 -31.30
C ASN A 117 -8.04 -5.56 -30.38
N HIS A 118 -8.94 -4.59 -30.24
CA HIS A 118 -8.76 -3.39 -29.42
C HIS A 118 -9.61 -3.40 -28.13
N LEU A 119 -10.16 -4.54 -27.72
CA LEU A 119 -10.91 -4.67 -26.46
C LEU A 119 -9.98 -4.73 -25.23
N GLU A 120 -8.72 -5.16 -25.42
CA GLU A 120 -7.75 -5.41 -24.35
C GLU A 120 -7.56 -4.22 -23.38
N PRO A 121 -7.40 -2.95 -23.82
CA PRO A 121 -7.24 -1.81 -22.93
C PRO A 121 -8.44 -1.54 -22.03
N TYR A 122 -9.66 -1.85 -22.49
CA TYR A 122 -10.89 -1.70 -21.69
C TYR A 122 -10.94 -2.68 -20.52
N ILE A 123 -10.48 -3.92 -20.74
CA ILE A 123 -10.41 -4.94 -19.68
C ILE A 123 -9.40 -4.50 -18.61
N TYR A 124 -8.23 -4.01 -19.02
CA TYR A 124 -7.24 -3.50 -18.06
C TYR A 124 -7.69 -2.23 -17.36
N PHE A 125 -8.45 -1.37 -18.04
CA PHE A 125 -9.08 -0.22 -17.41
C PHE A 125 -10.02 -0.66 -16.30
N LEU A 126 -10.97 -1.56 -16.58
CA LEU A 126 -11.93 -2.06 -15.57
C LEU A 126 -11.23 -2.74 -14.39
N LEU A 127 -10.21 -3.55 -14.65
CA LEU A 127 -9.42 -4.20 -13.59
C LEU A 127 -8.59 -3.18 -12.78
N SER A 128 -8.08 -2.13 -13.41
CA SER A 128 -7.42 -1.02 -12.70
C SER A 128 -8.40 -0.29 -11.79
N VAL A 129 -9.59 0.03 -12.30
CA VAL A 129 -10.65 0.69 -11.52
C VAL A 129 -11.06 -0.15 -10.31
N PHE A 130 -11.17 -1.47 -10.47
CA PHE A 130 -11.41 -2.38 -9.35
C PHE A 130 -10.38 -2.20 -8.24
N PHE A 131 -9.08 -2.18 -8.57
CA PHE A 131 -8.04 -1.96 -7.56
C PHE A 131 -8.08 -0.56 -6.95
N VAL A 132 -8.40 0.48 -7.73
CA VAL A 132 -8.58 1.85 -7.20
C VAL A 132 -9.71 1.89 -6.18
N ILE A 133 -10.87 1.32 -6.49
CA ILE A 133 -12.05 1.33 -5.61
C ILE A 133 -11.79 0.60 -4.29
N PHE A 134 -11.10 -0.55 -4.32
CA PHE A 134 -10.79 -1.31 -3.11
C PHE A 134 -9.68 -0.67 -2.27
N SER A 135 -8.69 -0.04 -2.90
CA SER A 135 -7.55 0.56 -2.19
C SER A 135 -7.86 1.94 -1.62
N PHE A 136 -8.71 2.74 -2.26
CA PHE A 136 -9.06 4.10 -1.84
C PHE A 136 -9.59 4.22 -0.39
N PRO A 137 -10.56 3.41 0.09
CA PRO A 137 -11.07 3.52 1.46
C PRO A 137 -10.08 3.00 2.53
N ILE A 138 -9.07 2.23 2.13
CA ILE A 138 -8.06 1.65 3.02
C ILE A 138 -6.84 2.58 3.12
N ALA A 139 -6.48 3.24 2.03
CA ALA A 139 -5.33 4.12 1.96
C ALA A 139 -5.51 5.38 2.82
N SER A 140 -4.41 5.87 3.39
CA SER A 140 -4.40 7.09 4.19
C SER A 140 -4.68 8.32 3.32
N LYS A 141 -5.74 9.06 3.67
CA LYS A 141 -6.17 10.25 2.93
C LYS A 141 -5.16 11.40 3.02
N ASP A 142 -4.34 11.44 4.08
CA ASP A 142 -3.31 12.48 4.26
C ASP A 142 -2.21 12.44 3.20
N CYS A 143 -1.93 11.24 2.64
CA CYS A 143 -0.92 11.08 1.59
C CYS A 143 -1.50 11.26 0.19
N ILE A 144 -2.82 11.15 0.02
CA ILE A 144 -3.48 11.21 -1.29
C ILE A 144 -3.84 12.67 -1.60
N PRO A 145 -3.29 13.28 -2.67
CA PRO A 145 -3.66 14.62 -3.09
C PRO A 145 -5.03 14.61 -3.80
N CYS A 146 -6.11 14.47 -3.03
CA CYS A 146 -7.48 14.34 -3.53
C CYS A 146 -7.89 15.49 -4.47
N SER A 147 -7.46 16.73 -4.20
CA SER A 147 -7.79 17.87 -5.07
C SER A 147 -7.18 17.75 -6.47
N GLU A 148 -5.92 17.34 -6.56
CA GLU A 148 -5.21 17.19 -7.84
C GLU A 148 -5.81 16.02 -8.63
N LEU A 149 -6.02 14.88 -7.96
CA LEU A 149 -6.61 13.69 -8.58
C LEU A 149 -8.06 13.94 -9.04
N ALA A 150 -8.83 14.76 -8.33
CA ALA A 150 -10.16 15.19 -8.74
C ALA A 150 -10.13 16.01 -10.03
N THR A 151 -9.16 16.92 -10.18
CA THR A 151 -9.04 17.68 -11.44
C THR A 151 -8.63 16.78 -12.61
N ILE A 152 -7.73 15.81 -12.37
CA ILE A 152 -7.33 14.82 -13.37
C ILE A 152 -8.53 13.94 -13.78
N SER A 153 -9.36 13.49 -12.82
CA SER A 153 -10.52 12.66 -13.13
C SER A 153 -11.57 13.44 -13.93
N VAL A 154 -11.87 14.69 -13.55
CA VAL A 154 -12.75 15.57 -14.34
C VAL A 154 -12.21 15.79 -15.75
N PHE A 155 -10.90 16.01 -15.90
CA PHE A 155 -10.26 16.12 -17.21
C PHE A 155 -10.45 14.86 -18.05
N PHE A 156 -10.25 13.68 -17.47
CA PHE A 156 -10.47 12.41 -18.16
C PHE A 156 -11.94 12.12 -18.46
N THR A 157 -12.89 12.55 -17.65
CA THR A 157 -14.33 12.50 -17.96
C THR A 157 -14.65 13.34 -19.20
N VAL A 158 -14.21 14.61 -19.24
CA VAL A 158 -14.48 15.52 -20.36
C VAL A 158 -13.82 15.00 -21.65
N THR A 159 -12.55 14.62 -21.59
CA THR A 159 -11.83 14.10 -22.77
C THR A 159 -12.40 12.76 -23.24
N SER A 160 -12.82 11.90 -22.31
CA SER A 160 -13.51 10.65 -22.66
C SER A 160 -14.81 10.92 -23.38
N TYR A 161 -15.66 11.82 -22.88
CA TYR A 161 -16.89 12.21 -23.58
C TYR A 161 -16.63 12.73 -25.00
N MET A 162 -15.62 13.59 -25.18
CA MET A 162 -15.25 14.12 -26.49
C MET A 162 -14.71 13.04 -27.45
N SER A 163 -14.18 11.93 -26.92
CA SER A 163 -13.66 10.81 -27.71
C SER A 163 -14.74 9.80 -28.13
N LEU A 164 -15.98 9.91 -27.62
CA LEU A 164 -17.07 9.02 -27.98
C LEU A 164 -17.59 9.36 -29.39
N SER A 165 -17.91 8.31 -30.15
CA SER A 165 -18.45 8.46 -31.51
C SER A 165 -19.80 9.19 -31.56
N THR A 166 -20.00 9.99 -32.60
CA THR A 166 -21.19 10.82 -32.83
C THR A 166 -22.48 10.03 -33.09
N CYS A 167 -22.40 8.74 -33.43
CA CYS A 167 -23.58 7.93 -33.77
C CYS A 167 -24.52 7.65 -32.56
N ALA A 168 -24.00 7.66 -31.33
CA ALA A 168 -24.77 7.43 -30.11
C ALA A 168 -24.97 8.71 -29.27
N GLU A 169 -24.63 9.87 -29.82
CA GLU A 169 -24.61 11.18 -29.17
C GLU A 169 -25.88 11.53 -28.36
N PRO A 170 -27.14 11.29 -28.83
CA PRO A 170 -28.30 11.69 -28.04
C PRO A 170 -28.48 10.86 -26.76
N TYR A 171 -28.09 9.58 -26.77
CA TYR A 171 -28.19 8.71 -25.59
C TYR A 171 -27.02 8.95 -24.63
N THR A 172 -25.80 9.09 -25.15
CA THR A 172 -24.59 9.35 -24.35
C THR A 172 -24.64 10.73 -23.70
N ARG A 173 -25.14 11.76 -24.40
CA ARG A 173 -25.34 13.10 -23.83
C ARG A 173 -26.37 13.11 -22.71
N ARG A 174 -27.49 12.39 -22.88
CA ARG A 174 -28.50 12.27 -21.82
C ARG A 174 -27.95 11.53 -20.61
N ALA A 175 -27.19 10.46 -20.83
CA ALA A 175 -26.56 9.68 -19.77
C ALA A 175 -25.55 10.52 -18.97
N LEU A 176 -24.65 11.24 -19.66
CA LEU A 176 -23.69 12.12 -18.99
C LEU A 176 -24.38 13.25 -18.21
N MET A 177 -25.42 13.88 -18.78
CA MET A 177 -26.17 14.92 -18.08
C MET A 177 -26.87 14.38 -16.83
N THR A 178 -27.41 13.16 -16.90
CA THR A 178 -28.03 12.53 -15.73
C THR A 178 -27.01 12.20 -14.65
N GLU A 179 -25.81 11.79 -15.04
CA GLU A 179 -24.70 11.46 -14.15
C GLU A 179 -24.10 12.71 -13.48
N ILE A 180 -23.91 13.79 -14.23
CA ILE A 180 -23.50 15.09 -13.67
C ILE A 180 -24.58 15.61 -12.71
N ALA A 181 -25.86 15.43 -13.04
CA ALA A 181 -26.96 15.82 -12.17
C ALA A 181 -26.98 14.99 -10.86
N THR A 182 -26.81 13.66 -10.93
CA THR A 182 -26.71 12.83 -9.72
C THR A 182 -25.49 13.17 -8.89
N GLY A 183 -24.32 13.33 -9.51
CA GLY A 183 -23.07 13.72 -8.86
C GLY A 183 -23.20 15.07 -8.13
N CYS A 184 -23.76 16.07 -8.81
CA CYS A 184 -24.00 17.42 -8.28
C CYS A 184 -24.98 17.39 -7.08
N LEU A 185 -26.10 16.68 -7.19
CA LEU A 185 -27.06 16.51 -6.08
C LEU A 185 -26.41 15.86 -4.86
N SER A 186 -25.46 14.95 -5.09
CA SER A 186 -24.73 14.28 -4.03
C SER A 186 -23.68 15.17 -3.35
N LEU A 187 -22.98 16.00 -4.12
CA LEU A 187 -22.00 16.97 -3.60
C LEU A 187 -22.69 18.12 -2.83
N LEU A 188 -23.90 18.48 -3.25
CA LEU A 188 -24.72 19.52 -2.62
C LEU A 188 -25.10 19.21 -1.17
N GLN A 189 -25.15 17.92 -0.79
CA GLN A 189 -25.36 17.51 0.60
C GLN A 189 -24.17 17.88 1.50
N VAL A 190 -22.95 17.85 0.96
CA VAL A 190 -21.69 18.04 1.71
C VAL A 190 -21.36 19.54 1.87
N LEU A 191 -21.93 20.42 1.04
CA LEU A 191 -21.59 21.84 1.06
C LEU A 191 -22.12 22.56 2.33
N PRO A 192 -21.28 23.28 3.09
CA PRO A 192 -21.66 23.91 4.37
C PRO A 192 -22.55 25.16 4.26
N GLY A 193 -23.15 25.44 3.09
CA GLY A 193 -24.01 26.62 2.86
C GLY A 193 -25.50 26.43 3.17
N SER A 194 -26.18 27.53 3.51
CA SER A 194 -27.61 27.66 3.82
C SER A 194 -28.53 27.58 2.59
N PHE A 195 -28.26 26.69 1.63
CA PHE A 195 -29.11 26.48 0.46
C PHE A 195 -30.21 25.45 0.75
N GLY A 196 -31.16 25.81 1.63
CA GLY A 196 -32.18 24.90 2.17
C GLY A 196 -33.02 24.18 1.12
N TYR A 197 -33.51 24.89 0.09
CA TYR A 197 -34.31 24.31 -0.99
C TYR A 197 -33.51 23.38 -1.90
N LEU A 198 -32.24 23.71 -2.18
CA LEU A 198 -31.38 22.90 -3.02
C LEU A 198 -30.97 21.59 -2.31
N LYS A 199 -30.71 21.65 -0.99
CA LYS A 199 -30.43 20.44 -0.18
C LYS A 199 -31.60 19.46 -0.14
N PHE A 200 -32.84 19.92 -0.29
CA PHE A 200 -34.01 19.04 -0.32
C PHE A 200 -34.00 18.08 -1.52
N LEU A 201 -33.49 18.53 -2.68
CA LEU A 201 -33.40 17.70 -3.90
C LEU A 201 -32.41 16.53 -3.75
N GLY A 202 -31.39 16.70 -2.90
CA GLY A 202 -30.40 15.67 -2.63
C GLY A 202 -30.82 14.68 -1.54
N LYS A 203 -31.75 15.04 -0.64
CA LYS A 203 -32.06 14.22 0.55
C LYS A 203 -32.72 12.89 0.18
N THR A 204 -32.41 11.85 0.98
CA THR A 204 -33.13 10.58 0.95
C THR A 204 -34.50 10.78 1.62
N PHE A 205 -35.58 10.45 0.90
CA PHE A 205 -36.95 10.62 1.41
C PHE A 205 -37.37 9.44 2.29
N PHE A 206 -37.04 8.22 1.86
CA PHE A 206 -37.37 7.00 2.57
C PHE A 206 -36.24 5.98 2.44
N THR A 207 -35.92 5.27 3.52
CA THR A 207 -34.91 4.20 3.55
C THR A 207 -35.59 2.90 3.95
N VAL A 208 -35.71 1.94 3.03
CA VAL A 208 -36.28 0.61 3.30
C VAL A 208 -35.12 -0.37 3.54
N PRO A 209 -34.95 -0.92 4.76
CA PRO A 209 -34.00 -2.01 4.95
C PRO A 209 -34.53 -3.28 4.27
N VAL A 210 -33.76 -3.85 3.34
CA VAL A 210 -34.04 -5.15 2.71
C VAL A 210 -33.12 -6.19 3.33
N GLY A 211 -33.60 -6.82 4.41
CA GLY A 211 -32.85 -7.79 5.18
C GLY A 211 -31.72 -7.17 6.03
N HIS A 212 -30.70 -7.96 6.35
CA HIS A 212 -29.57 -7.54 7.20
C HIS A 212 -28.42 -6.88 6.43
N PHE A 213 -28.41 -6.94 5.09
CA PHE A 213 -27.24 -6.58 4.28
C PHE A 213 -27.44 -5.36 3.38
N PHE A 214 -28.68 -5.03 2.99
CA PHE A 214 -28.95 -4.00 2.00
C PHE A 214 -29.99 -3.01 2.50
N VAL A 215 -29.81 -1.74 2.14
CA VAL A 215 -30.76 -0.67 2.38
C VAL A 215 -31.10 -0.02 1.04
N ILE A 216 -32.38 0.02 0.70
CA ILE A 216 -32.89 0.72 -0.48
C ILE A 216 -33.20 2.16 -0.09
N ASN A 217 -32.57 3.12 -0.78
CA ASN A 217 -32.81 4.54 -0.54
C ASN A 217 -33.69 5.10 -1.67
N VAL A 218 -34.87 5.60 -1.31
CA VAL A 218 -35.78 6.27 -2.25
C VAL A 218 -35.48 7.77 -2.23
N SER A 219 -34.96 8.27 -3.36
CA SER A 219 -34.49 9.65 -3.52
C SER A 219 -34.62 10.11 -4.99
N ILE A 220 -34.57 11.42 -5.26
CA ILE A 220 -34.52 11.92 -6.65
C ILE A 220 -33.28 11.39 -7.40
N PRO A 221 -32.07 11.34 -6.79
CA PRO A 221 -30.92 10.66 -7.36
C PRO A 221 -31.17 9.20 -7.75
N CYS A 222 -32.01 8.47 -7.00
CA CYS A 222 -32.38 7.08 -7.31
C CYS A 222 -33.19 6.97 -8.62
N LEU A 223 -34.13 7.89 -8.88
CA LEU A 223 -34.86 7.94 -10.16
C LEU A 223 -33.94 8.25 -11.34
N LEU A 224 -32.98 9.16 -11.15
CA LEU A 224 -31.98 9.48 -12.17
C LEU A 224 -31.06 8.28 -12.46
N PHE A 225 -30.67 7.52 -11.43
CA PHE A 225 -29.85 6.32 -11.58
C PHE A 225 -30.61 5.17 -12.28
N LEU A 226 -31.90 5.00 -12.00
CA LEU A 226 -32.76 4.07 -12.76
C LEU A 226 -32.90 4.49 -14.23
N TYR A 227 -33.02 5.80 -14.49
CA TYR A 227 -33.01 6.33 -15.86
C TYR A 227 -31.66 6.11 -16.56
N LEU A 228 -30.54 6.19 -15.84
CA LEU A 228 -29.21 5.87 -16.35
C LEU A 228 -29.12 4.38 -16.78
N PHE A 229 -29.60 3.45 -15.95
CA PHE A 229 -29.68 2.02 -16.34
C PHE A 229 -30.54 1.80 -17.58
N TYR A 230 -31.67 2.51 -17.69
CA TYR A 230 -32.49 2.46 -18.91
C TYR A 230 -31.71 2.94 -20.14
N LEU A 231 -30.93 4.02 -20.02
CA LEU A 231 -30.07 4.51 -21.10
C LEU A 231 -28.96 3.49 -21.45
N PHE A 232 -28.35 2.83 -20.47
CA PHE A 232 -27.36 1.76 -20.70
C PHE A 232 -27.96 0.60 -21.50
N PHE A 233 -29.16 0.17 -21.12
CA PHE A 233 -29.88 -0.88 -21.84
C PHE A 233 -30.21 -0.46 -23.28
N ARG A 234 -30.65 0.79 -23.48
CA ARG A 234 -30.92 1.31 -24.84
C ARG A 234 -29.65 1.39 -25.68
N MET A 235 -28.53 1.85 -25.11
CA MET A 235 -27.24 1.88 -25.80
C MET A 235 -26.74 0.48 -26.18
N ALA A 236 -26.95 -0.51 -25.30
CA ALA A 236 -26.63 -1.91 -25.60
C ALA A 236 -27.49 -2.45 -26.75
N GLN A 237 -28.81 -2.19 -26.72
CA GLN A 237 -29.76 -2.69 -27.72
C GLN A 237 -29.51 -2.15 -29.14
N LEU A 238 -28.81 -1.01 -29.28
CA LEU A 238 -28.48 -0.44 -30.58
C LEU A 238 -27.78 -1.47 -31.47
N ARG A 239 -28.19 -1.53 -32.74
CA ARG A 239 -27.56 -2.36 -33.78
C ARG A 239 -27.57 -3.87 -33.42
N ASN A 240 -28.69 -4.39 -32.89
CA ASN A 240 -28.87 -5.80 -32.48
C ASN A 240 -27.83 -6.26 -31.43
N PHE A 241 -27.73 -5.58 -30.30
CA PHE A 241 -26.76 -5.85 -29.21
C PHE A 241 -25.27 -5.61 -29.55
N LYS A 242 -24.93 -5.29 -30.80
CA LYS A 242 -23.58 -4.86 -31.20
C LYS A 242 -23.18 -3.53 -30.54
N GLY A 243 -24.16 -2.72 -30.11
CA GLY A 243 -23.93 -1.48 -29.37
C GLY A 243 -23.22 -1.65 -28.02
N THR A 244 -23.18 -2.87 -27.48
CA THR A 244 -22.47 -3.18 -26.22
C THR A 244 -20.98 -2.84 -26.30
N TYR A 245 -20.28 -3.33 -27.33
CA TYR A 245 -18.83 -3.07 -27.48
C TYR A 245 -18.55 -1.76 -28.21
N CYS A 246 -19.42 -1.32 -29.13
CA CYS A 246 -19.22 -0.06 -29.87
C CYS A 246 -19.52 1.21 -29.05
N TYR A 247 -20.48 1.16 -28.12
CA TYR A 247 -21.00 2.35 -27.45
C TYR A 247 -21.02 2.23 -25.92
N LEU A 248 -21.53 1.12 -25.38
CA LEU A 248 -21.63 0.96 -23.92
C LEU A 248 -20.26 0.86 -23.25
N VAL A 249 -19.37 -0.02 -23.73
CA VAL A 249 -18.03 -0.19 -23.14
C VAL A 249 -17.19 1.10 -23.17
N PRO A 250 -17.12 1.86 -24.28
CA PRO A 250 -16.49 3.18 -24.29
C PRO A 250 -17.16 4.19 -23.35
N TYR A 251 -18.50 4.18 -23.26
CA TYR A 251 -19.23 5.03 -22.32
C TYR A 251 -18.90 4.68 -20.85
N LEU A 252 -18.74 3.39 -20.52
CA LEU A 252 -18.36 2.96 -19.18
C LEU A 252 -17.04 3.58 -18.72
N VAL A 253 -16.09 3.83 -19.63
CA VAL A 253 -14.85 4.55 -19.28
C VAL A 253 -15.16 5.95 -18.78
N CYS A 254 -16.02 6.69 -19.49
CA CYS A 254 -16.48 8.02 -19.08
C CYS A 254 -17.22 7.97 -17.73
N PHE A 255 -18.13 7.01 -17.57
CA PHE A 255 -18.90 6.78 -16.35
C PHE A 255 -17.98 6.54 -15.13
N MET A 256 -17.02 5.61 -15.24
CA MET A 256 -16.11 5.32 -14.13
C MET A 256 -15.27 6.52 -13.72
N TRP A 257 -14.82 7.35 -14.67
CA TRP A 257 -14.10 8.59 -14.35
C TRP A 257 -14.99 9.64 -13.67
N CYS A 258 -16.24 9.77 -14.10
CA CYS A 258 -17.17 10.74 -13.53
C CYS A 258 -17.57 10.33 -12.10
N GLU A 259 -17.96 9.07 -11.86
CA GLU A 259 -18.23 8.58 -10.51
C GLU A 259 -17.00 8.69 -9.59
N LEU A 260 -15.81 8.32 -10.09
CA LEU A 260 -14.57 8.50 -9.34
C LEU A 260 -14.30 9.98 -9.03
N SER A 261 -14.61 10.90 -9.94
CA SER A 261 -14.47 12.34 -9.71
C SER A 261 -15.35 12.82 -8.57
N VAL A 262 -16.62 12.38 -8.51
CA VAL A 262 -17.56 12.73 -7.45
C VAL A 262 -17.07 12.22 -6.10
N VAL A 263 -16.59 10.98 -6.05
CA VAL A 263 -16.05 10.35 -4.84
C VAL A 263 -14.82 11.10 -4.31
N ILE A 264 -13.85 11.40 -5.17
CA ILE A 264 -12.62 12.10 -4.76
C ILE A 264 -12.94 13.57 -4.39
N LEU A 265 -13.88 14.22 -5.09
CA LEU A 265 -14.32 15.59 -4.78
C LEU A 265 -14.93 15.72 -3.38
N ARG A 266 -15.66 14.71 -2.89
CA ARG A 266 -16.23 14.73 -1.53
C ARG A 266 -15.17 14.81 -0.43
N GLU A 267 -13.98 14.27 -0.69
CA GLU A 267 -12.85 14.25 0.25
C GLU A 267 -11.86 15.41 0.00
N SER A 268 -12.11 16.23 -1.03
CA SER A 268 -11.24 17.35 -1.40
C SER A 268 -11.56 18.62 -0.61
N SER A 269 -10.53 19.41 -0.31
CA SER A 269 -10.72 20.75 0.25
C SER A 269 -10.93 21.77 -0.89
N GLY A 270 -11.85 22.73 -0.69
CA GLY A 270 -12.11 23.78 -1.69
C GLY A 270 -10.86 24.62 -2.02
N ILE A 271 -10.03 24.90 -1.01
CA ILE A 271 -8.74 25.58 -1.19
C ILE A 271 -7.79 24.75 -2.06
N GLY A 272 -7.73 23.43 -1.82
CA GLY A 272 -6.94 22.51 -2.63
C GLY A 272 -7.40 22.47 -4.09
N LEU A 273 -8.71 22.53 -4.35
CA LEU A 273 -9.26 22.52 -5.70
C LEU A 273 -8.92 23.81 -6.48
N VAL A 274 -8.98 24.97 -5.82
CA VAL A 274 -8.56 26.25 -6.40
C VAL A 274 -7.06 26.23 -6.69
N ARG A 275 -6.25 25.70 -5.77
CA ARG A 275 -4.81 25.54 -5.98
C ARG A 275 -4.50 24.60 -7.15
N ALA A 276 -5.17 23.45 -7.24
CA ALA A 276 -4.99 22.47 -8.29
C ALA A 276 -5.32 23.05 -9.67
N SER A 277 -6.51 23.66 -9.80
CA SER A 277 -6.97 24.24 -11.06
C SER A 277 -6.08 25.38 -11.56
N ILE A 278 -5.71 26.32 -10.67
CA ILE A 278 -4.78 27.40 -11.01
C ILE A 278 -3.38 26.85 -11.28
N GLY A 279 -2.93 25.87 -10.49
CA GLY A 279 -1.62 25.23 -10.62
C GLY A 279 -1.45 24.54 -11.97
N TYR A 280 -2.42 23.75 -12.42
CA TYR A 280 -2.37 23.10 -13.73
C TYR A 280 -2.48 24.10 -14.89
N PHE A 281 -3.34 25.11 -14.76
CA PHE A 281 -3.43 26.16 -15.76
C PHE A 281 -2.11 26.92 -15.90
N LEU A 282 -1.53 27.36 -14.78
CA LEU A 282 -0.23 28.02 -14.76
C LEU A 282 0.90 27.10 -15.22
N PHE A 283 0.86 25.80 -14.90
CA PHE A 283 1.86 24.82 -15.35
C PHE A 283 1.90 24.69 -16.86
N LEU A 284 0.74 24.71 -17.54
CA LEU A 284 0.67 24.69 -19.01
C LEU A 284 1.40 25.89 -19.63
N PHE A 285 1.34 27.08 -19.00
CA PHE A 285 2.06 28.27 -19.46
C PHE A 285 3.51 28.34 -18.97
N ALA A 286 3.79 27.79 -17.79
CA ALA A 286 5.11 27.82 -17.16
C ALA A 286 6.07 26.79 -17.78
N LEU A 287 5.59 25.66 -18.28
CA LEU A 287 6.43 24.60 -18.83
C LEU A 287 7.26 25.05 -20.06
N PRO A 288 6.69 25.79 -21.04
CA PRO A 288 7.49 26.42 -22.10
C PRO A 288 8.52 27.41 -21.56
N VAL A 289 8.15 28.25 -20.58
CA VAL A 289 9.03 29.28 -20.00
C VAL A 289 10.17 28.67 -19.18
N LEU A 290 9.88 27.64 -18.39
CA LEU A 290 10.87 26.85 -17.64
C LEU A 290 11.80 26.11 -18.60
N GLY A 291 11.28 25.53 -19.69
CA GLY A 291 12.09 24.90 -20.72
C GLY A 291 13.08 25.88 -21.34
N VAL A 292 12.62 27.09 -21.71
CA VAL A 292 13.47 28.16 -22.23
C VAL A 292 14.47 28.64 -21.17
N GLY A 293 14.04 28.79 -19.91
CA GLY A 293 14.89 29.21 -18.80
C GLY A 293 16.01 28.20 -18.48
N ILE A 294 15.71 26.91 -18.47
CA ILE A 294 16.70 25.84 -18.29
C ILE A 294 17.66 25.81 -19.47
N ALA A 295 17.16 25.92 -20.71
CA ALA A 295 18.01 25.98 -21.90
C ALA A 295 18.97 27.19 -21.85
N LEU A 296 18.49 28.36 -21.43
CA LEU A 296 19.30 29.57 -21.27
C LEU A 296 20.33 29.42 -20.14
N MET A 297 19.95 28.86 -19.00
CA MET A 297 20.87 28.58 -17.89
C MET A 297 21.98 27.61 -18.31
N CYS A 298 21.62 26.53 -19.01
CA CYS A 298 22.58 25.59 -19.59
C CYS A 298 23.50 26.28 -20.61
N LEU A 299 22.97 27.15 -21.48
CA LEU A 299 23.76 27.92 -22.44
C LEU A 299 24.77 28.84 -21.74
N ILE A 300 24.34 29.58 -20.70
CA ILE A 300 25.20 30.47 -19.93
C ILE A 300 26.28 29.67 -19.20
N HIS A 301 25.92 28.54 -18.58
CA HIS A 301 26.88 27.67 -17.91
C HIS A 301 27.88 27.07 -18.90
N PHE A 302 27.42 26.69 -20.10
CA PHE A 302 28.25 26.19 -21.18
C PHE A 302 29.22 27.27 -21.69
N ILE A 303 28.77 28.50 -21.91
CA ILE A 303 29.61 29.64 -22.31
C ILE A 303 30.62 29.97 -21.21
N LYS A 304 30.20 30.00 -19.94
CA LYS A 304 31.09 30.26 -18.80
C LYS A 304 32.16 29.17 -18.65
N TRP A 305 31.77 27.91 -18.86
CA TRP A 305 32.69 26.77 -18.91
C TRP A 305 33.66 26.88 -20.09
N PHE A 306 33.17 27.26 -21.28
CA PHE A 306 33.96 27.42 -22.51
C PHE A 306 35.00 28.55 -22.40
N VAL A 307 34.63 29.70 -21.84
CA VAL A 307 35.54 30.85 -21.64
C VAL A 307 36.61 30.56 -20.58
N SER A 308 36.34 29.64 -19.65
CA SER A 308 37.27 29.24 -18.59
C SER A 308 38.29 28.18 -19.03
N LEU A 309 38.28 27.74 -20.30
CA LEU A 309 39.12 26.65 -20.80
C LEU A 309 40.34 27.18 -21.59
N GLU A 310 41.53 26.86 -21.11
CA GLU A 310 42.79 27.02 -21.86
C GLU A 310 42.85 26.01 -23.03
N LEU A 311 43.47 26.41 -24.15
CA LEU A 311 43.49 25.67 -25.44
C LEU A 311 43.82 24.17 -25.34
N MET A 312 44.66 23.77 -24.39
CA MET A 312 45.05 22.37 -24.17
C MET A 312 43.90 21.49 -23.66
N LYS A 313 42.94 22.07 -22.92
CA LYS A 313 41.77 21.35 -22.40
C LYS A 313 40.70 21.14 -23.48
N ILE A 314 40.60 22.05 -24.46
CA ILE A 314 39.69 21.93 -25.61
C ILE A 314 40.02 20.68 -26.44
N VAL A 315 41.31 20.44 -26.71
CA VAL A 315 41.77 19.26 -27.46
C VAL A 315 41.44 17.96 -26.69
N VAL A 316 41.70 17.92 -25.38
CA VAL A 316 41.42 16.75 -24.55
C VAL A 316 39.92 16.47 -24.44
N THR A 317 39.08 17.50 -24.30
CA THR A 317 37.62 17.33 -24.29
C THR A 317 37.07 16.94 -25.67
N LEU A 318 37.66 17.43 -26.77
CA LEU A 318 37.26 17.03 -28.13
C LEU A 318 37.58 15.55 -28.36
N VAL A 319 38.75 15.07 -27.92
CA VAL A 319 39.12 13.65 -27.97
C VAL A 319 38.25 12.79 -27.04
N LEU A 320 37.95 13.29 -25.82
CA LEU A 320 37.12 12.56 -24.87
C LEU A 320 35.62 12.55 -25.26
N CYS A 321 35.15 13.50 -26.06
CA CYS A 321 33.78 13.53 -26.59
C CYS A 321 33.62 12.79 -27.93
N THR A 322 34.67 12.71 -28.76
CA THR A 322 34.62 11.90 -29.99
C THR A 322 34.58 10.40 -29.70
N VAL A 323 35.18 9.94 -28.60
CA VAL A 323 35.17 8.52 -28.20
C VAL A 323 33.74 8.01 -27.86
N PRO A 324 32.92 8.68 -27.04
CA PRO A 324 31.52 8.31 -26.81
C PRO A 324 30.63 8.48 -28.04
N LEU A 325 30.90 9.47 -28.89
CA LEU A 325 30.12 9.66 -30.13
C LEU A 325 30.41 8.58 -31.17
N LEU A 326 31.67 8.17 -31.30
CA LEU A 326 32.06 7.00 -32.10
C LEU A 326 31.52 5.71 -31.49
N PHE A 327 31.55 5.55 -30.17
CA PHE A 327 30.95 4.41 -29.47
C PHE A 327 29.43 4.36 -29.63
N ARG A 328 28.75 5.51 -29.60
CA ARG A 328 27.30 5.65 -29.84
C ARG A 328 26.93 5.40 -31.31
N TRP A 329 27.76 5.84 -32.25
CA TRP A 329 27.60 5.53 -33.67
C TRP A 329 27.83 4.04 -33.96
N TRP A 330 28.78 3.41 -33.25
CA TRP A 330 29.09 1.98 -33.38
C TRP A 330 28.06 1.06 -32.72
N THR A 331 27.40 1.53 -31.65
CA THR A 331 26.39 0.74 -30.92
C THR A 331 24.98 0.82 -31.47
N LYS A 332 24.65 1.73 -32.41
CA LYS A 332 23.28 1.89 -32.98
C LYS A 332 22.12 1.89 -31.96
N VAL A 333 22.37 2.11 -30.67
CA VAL A 333 21.32 2.22 -29.66
C VAL A 333 21.00 3.69 -29.51
N ASN A 334 20.12 4.17 -30.38
CA ASN A 334 19.43 5.43 -30.17
C ASN A 334 18.44 5.23 -29.03
N PHE A 335 18.83 5.53 -27.80
CA PHE A 335 17.87 5.66 -26.71
C PHE A 335 17.09 6.97 -26.92
N SER A 336 16.05 6.88 -27.72
CA SER A 336 15.11 7.98 -27.96
C SER A 336 14.11 8.01 -26.81
N VAL A 337 13.98 9.18 -26.17
CA VAL A 337 12.95 9.43 -25.15
C VAL A 337 11.55 9.19 -25.72
N VAL A 338 11.35 9.41 -27.04
CA VAL A 338 10.11 9.09 -27.75
C VAL A 338 9.87 7.58 -27.80
N GLU A 339 10.92 6.78 -27.91
CA GLU A 339 10.85 5.32 -27.87
C GLU A 339 10.62 4.79 -26.45
N MET A 340 11.14 5.47 -25.43
CA MET A 340 10.81 5.20 -24.03
C MET A 340 9.33 5.51 -23.74
N VAL A 341 8.80 6.63 -24.24
CA VAL A 341 7.37 6.98 -24.13
C VAL A 341 6.51 6.00 -24.93
N LYS A 342 6.93 5.62 -26.15
CA LYS A 342 6.25 4.62 -26.99
C LYS A 342 6.29 3.21 -26.37
N SER A 343 7.38 2.89 -25.66
CA SER A 343 7.53 1.68 -24.85
C SER A 343 6.59 1.71 -23.65
N LEU A 344 6.49 2.84 -22.93
CA LEU A 344 5.51 3.06 -21.85
C LEU A 344 4.07 2.85 -22.30
N THR A 345 3.73 3.24 -23.53
CA THR A 345 2.43 2.98 -24.14
C THR A 345 2.24 1.56 -24.65
N ARG A 346 3.24 0.67 -24.59
CA ARG A 346 3.06 -0.73 -25.00
C ARG A 346 2.23 -1.46 -23.93
N SER A 347 1.28 -2.31 -24.35
CA SER A 347 0.41 -3.07 -23.44
C SER A 347 1.17 -3.86 -22.35
N SER A 348 2.40 -4.26 -22.63
CA SER A 348 3.27 -5.00 -21.72
C SER A 348 3.49 -4.35 -20.34
N ILE A 349 3.56 -3.02 -20.24
CA ILE A 349 3.83 -2.36 -18.95
C ILE A 349 2.60 -2.33 -18.05
N VAL A 350 1.43 -2.03 -18.62
CA VAL A 350 0.16 -2.10 -17.87
C VAL A 350 -0.10 -3.52 -17.39
N LYS A 351 0.10 -4.52 -18.26
CA LYS A 351 0.05 -5.94 -17.90
C LYS A 351 0.97 -6.26 -16.73
N LEU A 352 2.23 -5.80 -16.79
CA LEU A 352 3.21 -6.02 -15.73
C LEU A 352 2.76 -5.38 -14.41
N ILE A 353 2.37 -4.10 -14.42
CA ILE A 353 1.87 -3.40 -13.22
C ILE A 353 0.72 -4.18 -12.57
N LEU A 354 -0.25 -4.62 -13.37
CA LEU A 354 -1.43 -5.30 -12.89
C LEU A 354 -1.12 -6.68 -12.31
N VAL A 355 -0.21 -7.42 -12.94
CA VAL A 355 0.28 -8.72 -12.43
C VAL A 355 1.05 -8.57 -11.12
N TRP A 356 1.84 -7.50 -10.97
CA TRP A 356 2.51 -7.23 -9.69
C TRP A 356 1.52 -6.81 -8.60
N ILE A 357 0.53 -5.98 -8.93
CA ILE A 357 -0.54 -5.61 -7.98
C ILE A 357 -1.29 -6.87 -7.51
N THR A 358 -1.72 -7.74 -8.42
CA THR A 358 -2.43 -8.97 -8.05
C THR A 358 -1.56 -9.89 -7.18
N ALA A 359 -0.28 -10.04 -7.52
CA ALA A 359 0.67 -10.82 -6.73
C ALA A 359 0.87 -10.25 -5.31
N VAL A 360 1.01 -8.92 -5.20
CA VAL A 360 1.16 -8.24 -3.90
C VAL A 360 -0.11 -8.40 -3.07
N VAL A 361 -1.30 -8.21 -3.64
CA VAL A 361 -2.57 -8.40 -2.93
C VAL A 361 -2.73 -9.83 -2.43
N LEU A 362 -2.42 -10.84 -3.26
CA LEU A 362 -2.49 -12.24 -2.87
C LEU A 362 -1.47 -12.59 -1.77
N PHE A 363 -0.25 -12.07 -1.88
CA PHE A 363 0.77 -12.24 -0.84
C PHE A 363 0.33 -11.63 0.49
N CYS A 364 -0.22 -10.41 0.46
CA CYS A 364 -0.71 -9.73 1.65
C CYS A 364 -1.91 -10.46 2.26
N TRP A 365 -2.84 -10.94 1.44
CA TRP A 365 -3.97 -11.75 1.89
C TRP A 365 -3.50 -13.02 2.61
N PHE A 366 -2.54 -13.74 2.02
CA PHE A 366 -1.96 -14.93 2.65
C PHE A 366 -1.21 -14.62 3.95
N TYR A 367 -0.44 -13.53 3.96
CA TYR A 367 0.31 -13.07 5.13
C TYR A 367 -0.62 -12.68 6.28
N VAL A 368 -1.63 -11.83 6.01
CA VAL A 368 -2.61 -11.40 7.01
C VAL A 368 -3.35 -12.61 7.57
N TYR A 369 -3.86 -13.50 6.70
CA TYR A 369 -4.54 -14.73 7.11
C TYR A 369 -3.69 -15.64 8.02
N ARG A 370 -2.37 -15.74 7.76
CA ARG A 370 -1.42 -16.49 8.60
C ARG A 370 -1.08 -15.77 9.89
N SER A 371 -0.91 -14.45 9.84
CA SER A 371 -0.45 -13.62 10.97
C SER A 371 -1.53 -13.36 12.00
N GLU A 372 -2.80 -13.25 11.59
CA GLU A 372 -3.91 -12.92 12.49
C GLU A 372 -4.41 -14.08 13.33
N GLY A 373 -3.84 -15.29 13.18
CA GLY A 373 -4.10 -16.43 14.08
C GLY A 373 -5.56 -16.47 14.53
N MET A 374 -6.48 -16.75 13.60
CA MET A 374 -7.92 -16.82 13.82
C MET A 374 -8.27 -17.24 15.26
N LYS A 375 -8.89 -16.34 16.03
CA LYS A 375 -9.89 -16.57 17.12
C LYS A 375 -9.83 -15.40 18.14
N VAL A 376 -10.41 -14.24 17.82
CA VAL A 376 -10.88 -13.34 18.89
C VAL A 376 -12.39 -13.46 18.93
N TYR A 377 -12.90 -14.19 19.91
CA TYR A 377 -14.34 -14.25 20.15
C TYR A 377 -14.75 -13.05 21.00
N ASN A 378 -15.71 -12.27 20.52
CA ASN A 378 -16.38 -11.18 21.27
C ASN A 378 -17.32 -11.76 22.34
N SER A 379 -16.80 -12.62 23.21
CA SER A 379 -17.55 -13.18 24.34
C SER A 379 -17.04 -12.56 25.63
N THR A 380 -17.96 -12.06 26.44
CA THR A 380 -17.66 -11.49 27.77
C THR A 380 -17.58 -12.62 28.80
N LEU A 381 -16.50 -13.40 28.77
CA LEU A 381 -16.24 -14.43 29.78
C LEU A 381 -15.63 -13.79 31.03
N THR A 382 -16.17 -14.08 32.21
CA THR A 382 -15.61 -13.58 33.47
C THR A 382 -14.56 -14.54 34.03
N TRP A 383 -13.58 -14.02 34.78
CA TRP A 383 -12.55 -14.87 35.38
C TRP A 383 -13.11 -15.94 36.30
N ASN A 384 -14.18 -15.65 37.04
CA ASN A 384 -14.82 -16.63 37.92
C ASN A 384 -15.37 -17.82 37.13
N GLN A 385 -15.95 -17.59 35.95
CA GLN A 385 -16.46 -18.66 35.08
C GLN A 385 -15.29 -19.50 34.52
N TYR A 386 -14.22 -18.85 34.08
CA TYR A 386 -13.01 -19.55 33.63
C TYR A 386 -12.36 -20.36 34.75
N ALA A 387 -12.12 -19.75 35.91
CA ALA A 387 -11.45 -20.39 37.04
C ALA A 387 -12.26 -21.54 37.65
N PHE A 388 -13.60 -21.50 37.54
CA PHE A 388 -14.45 -22.61 37.95
C PHE A 388 -14.24 -23.86 37.07
N LEU A 389 -14.12 -23.68 35.74
CA LEU A 389 -13.98 -24.79 34.79
C LEU A 389 -12.53 -25.24 34.59
N CYS A 390 -11.59 -24.29 34.59
CA CYS A 390 -10.19 -24.48 34.18
C CYS A 390 -9.18 -24.18 35.29
N GLY A 391 -9.66 -23.88 36.51
CA GLY A 391 -8.79 -23.48 37.61
C GLY A 391 -8.34 -24.64 38.50
N PRO A 392 -7.78 -24.31 39.67
CA PRO A 392 -7.09 -25.30 40.50
C PRO A 392 -7.95 -26.39 41.16
N ARG A 393 -9.27 -26.39 40.97
CA ARG A 393 -10.17 -27.45 41.47
C ARG A 393 -10.34 -28.55 40.42
N SER A 394 -10.60 -28.18 39.17
CA SER A 394 -10.92 -29.09 38.08
C SER A 394 -9.83 -30.11 37.76
N TRP A 395 -8.57 -29.68 37.76
CA TRP A 395 -7.39 -30.53 37.54
C TRP A 395 -6.93 -31.34 38.77
N LYS A 396 -7.54 -31.12 39.95
CA LYS A 396 -7.33 -31.94 41.16
C LYS A 396 -8.38 -33.04 41.21
N GLU A 397 -9.60 -32.71 40.77
CA GLU A 397 -10.72 -33.65 40.65
C GLU A 397 -10.60 -34.55 39.40
N THR A 398 -10.03 -34.03 38.31
CA THR A 398 -9.82 -34.77 37.05
C THR A 398 -8.36 -34.66 36.58
N ASN A 399 -7.92 -35.54 35.67
CA ASN A 399 -6.57 -35.47 35.10
C ASN A 399 -6.31 -34.10 34.44
N MET A 400 -5.15 -33.49 34.72
CA MET A 400 -4.73 -32.20 34.15
C MET A 400 -4.80 -32.19 32.61
N ALA A 401 -4.37 -33.27 31.95
CA ALA A 401 -4.43 -33.36 30.49
C ALA A 401 -5.87 -33.28 29.95
N ARG A 402 -6.83 -33.91 30.65
CA ARG A 402 -8.26 -33.85 30.28
C ARG A 402 -8.83 -32.45 30.48
N THR A 403 -8.45 -31.78 31.57
CA THR A 403 -8.83 -30.38 31.82
C THR A 403 -8.25 -29.46 30.74
N GLN A 404 -6.99 -29.65 30.34
CA GLN A 404 -6.36 -28.85 29.27
C GLN A 404 -7.09 -29.01 27.92
N ILE A 405 -7.45 -30.24 27.55
CA ILE A 405 -8.23 -30.51 26.33
C ILE A 405 -9.59 -29.80 26.40
N LEU A 406 -10.32 -29.90 27.51
CA LEU A 406 -11.59 -29.21 27.67
C LEU A 406 -11.43 -27.67 27.61
N CYS A 407 -10.43 -27.14 28.30
CA CYS A 407 -10.17 -25.71 28.37
C CYS A 407 -9.62 -25.12 27.08
N SER A 408 -9.05 -25.94 26.19
CA SER A 408 -8.62 -25.51 24.85
C SER A 408 -9.77 -24.96 24.00
N HIS A 409 -11.02 -25.35 24.27
CA HIS A 409 -12.19 -24.77 23.61
C HIS A 409 -12.42 -23.30 23.96
N LEU A 410 -11.84 -22.81 25.07
CA LEU A 410 -11.92 -21.41 25.49
C LEU A 410 -10.78 -20.56 24.92
N GLU A 411 -9.92 -21.12 24.09
CA GLU A 411 -8.83 -20.39 23.42
C GLU A 411 -9.39 -19.28 22.50
N GLY A 412 -8.85 -18.07 22.65
CA GLY A 412 -9.29 -16.89 21.89
C GLY A 412 -10.42 -16.07 22.54
N HIS A 413 -10.96 -16.51 23.68
CA HIS A 413 -11.91 -15.71 24.44
C HIS A 413 -11.19 -14.63 25.26
N ARG A 414 -11.83 -13.46 25.38
CA ARG A 414 -11.35 -12.33 26.20
C ARG A 414 -11.90 -12.44 27.62
N VAL A 415 -11.03 -12.29 28.61
CA VAL A 415 -11.38 -12.29 30.04
C VAL A 415 -10.84 -11.04 30.69
N THR A 416 -11.67 -10.40 31.51
CA THR A 416 -11.28 -9.26 32.36
C THR A 416 -11.25 -9.67 33.82
N TRP A 417 -10.21 -9.24 34.54
CA TRP A 417 -10.01 -9.58 35.94
C TRP A 417 -9.06 -8.62 36.64
N THR A 418 -9.13 -8.59 37.97
CA THR A 418 -8.27 -7.73 38.79
C THR A 418 -7.21 -8.56 39.50
N GLY A 419 -5.98 -8.07 39.53
CA GLY A 419 -4.86 -8.77 40.13
C GLY A 419 -3.91 -7.82 40.85
N ARG A 420 -3.12 -8.38 41.77
CA ARG A 420 -1.99 -7.66 42.38
C ARG A 420 -0.74 -7.89 41.53
N PHE A 421 -0.14 -6.80 41.05
CA PHE A 421 1.12 -6.85 40.32
C PHE A 421 2.26 -7.30 41.25
N LYS A 422 2.97 -8.39 40.90
CA LYS A 422 4.16 -8.82 41.64
C LYS A 422 5.42 -8.23 41.02
N TYR A 423 5.76 -8.66 39.81
CA TYR A 423 6.92 -8.16 39.08
C TYR A 423 6.73 -8.34 37.57
N VAL A 424 7.58 -7.65 36.80
CA VAL A 424 7.69 -7.77 35.35
C VAL A 424 9.12 -8.16 35.00
N ARG A 425 9.29 -9.05 34.02
CA ARG A 425 10.59 -9.39 33.44
C ARG A 425 10.55 -9.29 31.93
N VAL A 426 11.69 -9.04 31.31
CA VAL A 426 11.86 -9.15 29.87
C VAL A 426 12.10 -10.61 29.52
N THR A 427 11.33 -11.17 28.59
CA THR A 427 11.49 -12.57 28.12
C THR A 427 12.28 -12.65 26.83
N GLU A 428 11.93 -11.81 25.87
CA GLU A 428 12.53 -11.78 24.55
C GLU A 428 12.79 -10.33 24.15
N ILE A 429 13.95 -10.11 23.53
CA ILE A 429 14.32 -8.83 22.89
C ILE A 429 14.49 -9.14 21.42
N ASP A 430 13.65 -8.53 20.59
CA ASP A 430 13.71 -8.67 19.14
C ASP A 430 14.25 -7.36 18.53
N ASN A 431 15.40 -7.43 17.87
CA ASN A 431 16.02 -6.32 17.16
C ASN A 431 16.46 -6.79 15.78
N SER A 432 15.50 -6.78 14.85
CA SER A 432 15.72 -7.21 13.47
C SER A 432 16.78 -6.37 12.75
N ALA A 433 16.88 -5.07 13.07
CA ALA A 433 17.89 -4.18 12.52
C ALA A 433 19.31 -4.61 12.97
N GLU A 434 19.51 -4.91 14.25
CA GLU A 434 20.78 -5.40 14.79
C GLU A 434 21.13 -6.79 14.23
N SER A 435 20.15 -7.69 14.11
CA SER A 435 20.35 -9.01 13.47
C SER A 435 20.83 -8.89 12.02
N ALA A 436 20.31 -7.93 11.26
CA ALA A 436 20.71 -7.74 9.88
C ALA A 436 22.10 -7.10 9.73
N ILE A 437 22.44 -6.12 10.57
CA ILE A 437 23.79 -5.55 10.60
C ILE A 437 24.82 -6.64 10.94
N ASN A 438 24.46 -7.56 11.84
CA ASN A 438 25.33 -8.69 12.21
C ASN A 438 25.57 -9.69 11.07
N MET A 439 24.76 -9.70 10.00
CA MET A 439 25.05 -10.50 8.81
C MET A 439 26.07 -9.84 7.86
N LEU A 440 26.33 -8.54 8.01
CA LEU A 440 27.29 -7.82 7.17
C LEU A 440 28.73 -8.03 7.69
N PRO A 441 29.75 -7.88 6.82
CA PRO A 441 31.14 -7.86 7.26
C PRO A 441 31.38 -6.78 8.33
N LEU A 442 32.20 -7.10 9.35
CA LEU A 442 32.40 -6.28 10.56
C LEU A 442 32.62 -4.78 10.27
N PHE A 443 33.42 -4.43 9.25
CA PHE A 443 33.69 -3.04 8.88
C PHE A 443 32.43 -2.28 8.42
N ILE A 444 31.64 -2.90 7.54
CA ILE A 444 30.38 -2.31 7.06
C ILE A 444 29.36 -2.31 8.20
N GLY A 445 29.33 -3.38 8.99
CA GLY A 445 28.43 -3.53 10.12
C GLY A 445 28.62 -2.46 11.20
N ASP A 446 29.86 -2.20 11.63
CA ASP A 446 30.17 -1.17 12.64
C ASP A 446 29.91 0.24 12.12
N TRP A 447 30.22 0.51 10.84
CA TRP A 447 29.87 1.79 10.21
C TRP A 447 28.35 2.01 10.17
N MET A 448 27.59 1.01 9.72
CA MET A 448 26.12 1.06 9.68
C MET A 448 25.51 1.20 11.08
N ARG A 449 26.08 0.52 12.09
CA ARG A 449 25.64 0.58 13.48
C ARG A 449 25.83 1.98 14.07
N CYS A 450 26.87 2.70 13.68
CA CYS A 450 27.07 4.10 14.07
C CYS A 450 26.24 5.08 13.24
N LEU A 451 25.95 4.77 11.97
CA LEU A 451 25.16 5.64 11.11
C LEU A 451 23.67 5.68 11.52
N TYR A 452 23.11 4.51 11.85
CA TYR A 452 21.69 4.37 12.19
C TYR A 452 21.42 4.19 13.69
N GLY A 453 22.44 3.85 14.47
CA GLY A 453 22.34 3.69 15.92
C GLY A 453 22.73 4.95 16.69
N GLU A 454 22.97 4.76 17.97
CA GLU A 454 23.41 5.80 18.90
C GLU A 454 24.81 5.46 19.43
N THR A 455 25.60 6.49 19.71
CA THR A 455 26.93 6.33 20.29
C THR A 455 26.82 6.14 21.81
N TYR A 456 27.57 5.20 22.38
CA TYR A 456 27.68 5.12 23.83
C TYR A 456 28.31 6.41 24.39
N PRO A 457 27.75 7.00 25.47
CA PRO A 457 28.26 8.24 26.05
C PRO A 457 29.73 8.11 26.49
N LEU A 458 30.40 9.24 26.64
CA LEU A 458 31.75 9.31 27.21
C LEU A 458 31.65 9.34 28.74
N CYS A 459 32.48 8.55 29.43
CA CYS A 459 32.49 8.47 30.90
C CYS A 459 33.23 9.69 31.45
N ASP A 460 32.63 10.88 31.37
CA ASP A 460 33.20 12.09 31.97
C ASP A 460 32.61 12.32 33.38
N PRO A 461 33.42 12.63 34.41
CA PRO A 461 32.97 12.71 35.79
C PRO A 461 32.14 13.96 36.14
N LYS A 462 31.67 14.75 35.17
CA LYS A 462 31.00 16.03 35.40
C LYS A 462 29.55 15.98 34.91
N ASN A 463 28.60 16.07 35.85
CA ASN A 463 27.14 16.19 35.64
C ASN A 463 26.54 15.13 34.69
N VAL A 464 26.62 13.86 35.09
CA VAL A 464 26.08 12.73 34.32
C VAL A 464 24.77 12.26 34.95
N THR A 465 23.78 11.94 34.13
CA THR A 465 22.54 11.30 34.60
C THR A 465 22.81 9.84 34.97
N LEU A 466 22.00 9.27 35.88
CA LEU A 466 22.17 7.89 36.35
C LEU A 466 22.17 6.88 35.18
N GLU A 467 21.36 7.15 34.15
CA GLU A 467 21.26 6.34 32.93
C GLU A 467 22.53 6.40 32.07
N GLU A 468 23.13 7.58 31.91
CA GLU A 468 24.37 7.77 31.15
C GLU A 468 25.59 7.12 31.83
N GLU A 469 25.62 7.11 33.17
CA GLU A 469 26.68 6.43 33.92
C GLU A 469 26.61 4.91 33.73
N GLU A 470 25.40 4.34 33.79
CA GLU A 470 25.17 2.91 33.53
C GLU A 470 25.52 2.52 32.10
N LEU A 471 25.09 3.32 31.11
CA LEU A 471 25.42 3.11 29.69
C LEU A 471 26.93 3.19 29.45
N CYS A 472 27.63 4.07 30.16
CA CYS A 472 29.07 4.17 30.00
C CYS A 472 29.84 3.00 30.61
N ARG A 473 29.37 2.45 31.75
CA ARG A 473 29.92 1.18 32.28
C ARG A 473 29.72 0.03 31.30
N LEU A 474 28.59 -0.02 30.61
CA LEU A 474 28.32 -1.02 29.58
C LEU A 474 29.25 -0.88 28.38
N LYS A 475 29.58 0.35 27.95
CA LYS A 475 30.52 0.61 26.84
C LYS A 475 31.85 -0.12 26.99
N TYR A 476 32.40 -0.15 28.22
CA TYR A 476 33.67 -0.82 28.49
C TYR A 476 33.60 -2.34 28.26
N LEU A 477 32.42 -2.93 28.44
CA LEU A 477 32.18 -4.37 28.25
C LEU A 477 31.87 -4.71 26.79
N THR A 478 31.20 -3.83 26.05
CA THR A 478 30.64 -4.14 24.73
C THR A 478 31.64 -4.06 23.58
N LYS A 479 32.82 -3.44 23.76
CA LYS A 479 33.88 -3.26 22.74
C LYS A 479 33.46 -2.57 21.42
N HIS A 480 32.18 -2.21 21.26
CA HIS A 480 31.65 -1.39 20.17
C HIS A 480 31.39 0.04 20.66
N ASN A 481 31.60 1.02 19.77
CA ASN A 481 31.40 2.44 20.08
C ASN A 481 29.93 2.88 19.97
N CYS A 482 29.14 2.18 19.18
CA CYS A 482 27.74 2.50 18.90
C CYS A 482 26.84 1.29 19.16
N HIS A 483 25.57 1.54 19.46
CA HIS A 483 24.54 0.52 19.70
C HIS A 483 23.25 0.87 18.96
N MET A 484 22.41 -0.12 18.70
CA MET A 484 21.17 0.07 17.96
C MET A 484 19.92 -0.27 18.80
N LYS A 485 20.02 -0.06 20.11
CA LYS A 485 18.99 -0.40 21.11
C LYS A 485 17.70 0.41 20.99
N MET A 486 17.71 1.54 20.27
CA MET A 486 16.48 2.26 19.90
C MET A 486 15.48 1.37 19.14
N PHE A 487 15.97 0.39 18.36
CA PHE A 487 15.14 -0.52 17.57
C PHE A 487 14.72 -1.79 18.33
N ASP A 488 15.10 -1.92 19.61
CA ASP A 488 14.73 -3.08 20.43
C ASP A 488 13.21 -3.12 20.67
N ARG A 489 12.61 -4.27 20.38
CA ARG A 489 11.24 -4.60 20.73
C ARG A 489 11.24 -5.61 21.87
N TYR A 490 10.72 -5.20 23.02
CA TYR A 490 10.69 -6.03 24.21
C TYR A 490 9.38 -6.82 24.28
N LYS A 491 9.48 -8.12 24.59
CA LYS A 491 8.37 -8.90 25.12
C LYS A 491 8.54 -9.04 26.62
N PHE A 492 7.47 -8.77 27.34
CA PHE A 492 7.44 -8.80 28.79
C PHE A 492 6.65 -10.01 29.27
N GLU A 493 7.07 -10.54 30.41
CA GLU A 493 6.31 -11.50 31.20
C GLU A 493 6.02 -10.89 32.55
N ILE A 494 4.74 -10.81 32.87
CA ILE A 494 4.22 -10.19 34.08
C ILE A 494 3.69 -11.30 34.96
N THR A 495 4.17 -11.35 36.19
CA THR A 495 3.66 -12.27 37.19
C THR A 495 2.67 -11.53 38.07
N VAL A 496 1.46 -12.07 38.15
CA VAL A 496 0.33 -11.44 38.85
C VAL A 496 -0.22 -12.41 39.88
N GLY A 497 -0.41 -11.92 41.11
CA GLY A 497 -1.09 -12.67 42.16
C GLY A 497 -2.59 -12.77 41.89
N MET A 498 -3.19 -13.91 42.27
CA MET A 498 -4.61 -14.15 42.02
C MET A 498 -5.55 -13.06 42.59
N PRO A 499 -6.69 -12.79 41.94
CA PRO A 499 -7.74 -11.94 42.48
C PRO A 499 -8.20 -12.40 43.87
N PHE A 500 -8.54 -11.45 44.74
CA PHE A 500 -9.20 -11.74 46.01
C PHE A 500 -10.56 -12.40 45.75
N SER A 501 -10.72 -13.66 46.15
CA SER A 501 -12.05 -14.26 46.27
C SER A 501 -12.71 -13.69 47.52
N SER A 502 -13.44 -12.59 47.36
CA SER A 502 -14.22 -11.97 48.43
C SER A 502 -15.46 -12.81 48.75
N LYS A 503 -15.25 -14.00 49.32
CA LYS A 503 -16.28 -14.72 50.08
C LYS A 503 -15.60 -15.40 51.28
N ASN A 504 -15.82 -14.78 52.43
CA ASN A 504 -15.44 -15.18 53.79
C ASN A 504 -14.05 -14.70 54.24
N GLY A 505 -14.05 -13.48 54.77
CA GLY A 505 -12.95 -12.94 55.56
C GLY A 505 -12.78 -13.76 56.84
N THR A 506 -11.77 -14.63 56.83
CA THR A 506 -10.95 -15.12 57.96
C THR A 506 -10.06 -16.25 57.43
N LYS A 507 -9.27 -15.96 56.40
CA LYS A 507 -8.06 -16.75 56.11
C LYS A 507 -6.91 -15.77 55.99
N SER A 508 -5.95 -15.96 56.88
CA SER A 508 -4.63 -15.36 56.82
C SER A 508 -4.12 -15.45 55.38
N ILE A 509 -3.70 -14.30 54.87
CA ILE A 509 -2.59 -14.09 53.95
C ILE A 509 -1.83 -15.41 53.65
N GLU A 510 -2.29 -16.18 52.65
CA GLU A 510 -1.44 -17.14 51.94
C GLU A 510 -0.73 -16.34 50.85
N GLU A 511 0.20 -15.43 51.23
CA GLU A 511 0.80 -14.48 50.27
C GLU A 511 1.86 -15.08 49.32
N ASP A 512 2.33 -16.32 49.55
CA ASP A 512 3.55 -16.80 48.88
C ASP A 512 3.46 -18.19 48.21
N ASP A 513 2.27 -18.68 47.87
CA ASP A 513 2.19 -19.84 46.99
C ASP A 513 2.46 -19.42 45.53
N ILE A 514 3.74 -19.43 45.13
CA ILE A 514 4.19 -19.14 43.75
C ILE A 514 3.37 -19.96 42.74
N THR A 515 2.97 -21.17 43.13
CA THR A 515 2.17 -22.10 42.32
C THR A 515 0.76 -21.64 41.95
N LYS A 516 0.30 -20.52 42.50
CA LYS A 516 -0.99 -19.89 42.22
C LYS A 516 -0.86 -18.67 41.32
N ASP A 517 0.37 -18.25 40.98
CA ASP A 517 0.59 -17.03 40.19
C ASP A 517 0.21 -17.20 38.72
N ILE A 518 -0.34 -16.15 38.14
CA ILE A 518 -0.74 -16.09 36.73
C ILE A 518 0.35 -15.35 35.96
N VAL A 519 0.72 -15.90 34.81
CA VAL A 519 1.75 -15.35 33.94
C VAL A 519 1.10 -14.68 32.73
N LEU A 520 1.41 -13.42 32.50
CA LEU A 520 0.92 -12.66 31.35
C LEU A 520 2.06 -12.29 30.40
N LYS A 521 1.89 -12.56 29.12
CA LYS A 521 2.77 -12.06 28.05
C LYS A 521 2.27 -10.70 27.57
N ALA A 522 3.14 -9.71 27.55
CA ALA A 522 2.83 -8.37 27.07
C ALA A 522 3.80 -7.92 25.96
N SER A 523 3.28 -7.18 24.98
CA SER A 523 4.07 -6.61 23.87
C SER A 523 4.76 -5.31 24.28
N ASN A 524 5.65 -4.84 23.40
CA ASN A 524 6.47 -3.63 23.61
C ASN A 524 5.63 -2.35 23.85
N GLU A 525 4.39 -2.29 23.36
CA GLU A 525 3.47 -1.16 23.56
C GLU A 525 3.22 -0.84 25.04
N PHE A 526 3.30 -1.86 25.89
CA PHE A 526 3.11 -1.70 27.34
C PHE A 526 4.39 -1.28 28.07
N LYS A 527 5.55 -1.16 27.40
CA LYS A 527 6.86 -0.85 28.03
C LYS A 527 6.79 0.33 29.00
N LYS A 528 6.24 1.47 28.55
CA LYS A 528 6.17 2.70 29.37
C LYS A 528 5.31 2.53 30.62
N VAL A 529 4.26 1.72 30.55
CA VAL A 529 3.37 1.47 31.70
C VAL A 529 4.06 0.49 32.64
N LEU A 530 4.52 -0.65 32.13
CA LEU A 530 5.08 -1.75 32.92
C LEU A 530 6.32 -1.35 33.71
N LEU A 531 7.22 -0.54 33.13
CA LEU A 531 8.42 -0.06 33.81
C LEU A 531 8.12 0.90 34.97
N ASN A 532 6.92 1.51 35.00
CA ASN A 532 6.51 2.46 36.04
C ASN A 532 5.58 1.83 37.10
N LEU A 533 5.22 0.55 36.97
CA LEU A 533 4.37 -0.14 37.94
C LEU A 533 5.17 -0.55 39.18
N ARG A 534 4.59 -0.33 40.36
CA ARG A 534 5.16 -0.79 41.64
C ARG A 534 4.55 -2.11 42.06
N GLN A 535 5.36 -2.95 42.71
CA GLN A 535 4.90 -4.19 43.35
C GLN A 535 3.74 -3.89 44.33
N GLY A 536 2.71 -4.74 44.30
CA GLY A 536 1.50 -4.60 45.14
C GLY A 536 0.39 -3.72 44.54
N SER A 537 0.62 -3.07 43.40
CA SER A 537 -0.41 -2.27 42.71
C SER A 537 -1.60 -3.13 42.28
N ILE A 538 -2.82 -2.62 42.46
CA ILE A 538 -4.06 -3.28 42.03
C ILE A 538 -4.40 -2.80 40.61
N ILE A 539 -4.51 -3.75 39.70
CA ILE A 539 -4.64 -3.50 38.27
C ILE A 539 -5.75 -4.38 37.71
N GLU A 540 -6.55 -3.82 36.82
CA GLU A 540 -7.47 -4.57 35.98
C GLU A 540 -6.76 -4.95 34.68
N PHE A 541 -6.69 -6.26 34.42
CA PHE A 541 -6.12 -6.86 33.23
C PHE A 541 -7.25 -7.34 32.31
N SER A 542 -7.14 -7.02 31.02
CA SER A 542 -7.91 -7.65 29.96
C SER A 542 -6.97 -8.53 29.18
N THR A 543 -7.21 -9.84 29.19
CA THR A 543 -6.32 -10.85 28.61
C THR A 543 -7.07 -11.73 27.63
N ILE A 544 -6.37 -12.26 26.62
CA ILE A 544 -6.87 -13.35 25.78
C ILE A 544 -6.32 -14.67 26.33
N LEU A 545 -7.22 -15.64 26.42
CA LEU A 545 -6.88 -17.01 26.78
C LEU A 545 -6.14 -17.65 25.61
N GLU A 546 -4.82 -17.80 25.71
CA GLU A 546 -3.97 -18.39 24.68
C GLU A 546 -2.88 -19.24 25.32
N GLY A 547 -2.74 -20.49 24.89
CA GLY A 547 -1.67 -21.39 25.36
C GLY A 547 -1.95 -22.06 26.71
N ARG A 548 -1.60 -23.35 26.80
CA ARG A 548 -1.61 -24.22 28.02
C ARG A 548 -2.72 -23.89 29.04
N LEU A 549 -3.95 -23.69 28.58
CA LEU A 549 -5.12 -23.42 29.41
C LEU A 549 -5.39 -24.60 30.35
N GLY A 550 -5.75 -24.36 31.61
CA GLY A 550 -5.95 -25.43 32.60
C GLY A 550 -4.65 -26.08 33.12
N SER A 551 -3.49 -25.47 32.90
CA SER A 551 -2.21 -25.87 33.49
C SER A 551 -1.90 -25.13 34.79
N LYS A 552 -0.78 -25.50 35.45
CA LYS A 552 -0.35 -24.91 36.74
C LYS A 552 0.11 -23.47 36.60
N TRP A 553 0.57 -23.15 35.41
CA TRP A 553 1.15 -21.87 35.07
C TRP A 553 0.50 -21.44 33.76
N PRO A 554 -0.78 -21.04 33.79
CA PRO A 554 -1.44 -20.58 32.59
C PRO A 554 -0.73 -19.30 32.15
N VAL A 555 -0.40 -19.28 30.86
CA VAL A 555 0.17 -18.11 30.23
C VAL A 555 -0.98 -17.47 29.47
N PHE A 556 -1.20 -16.16 29.63
CA PHE A 556 -2.20 -15.45 28.83
C PHE A 556 -1.57 -14.26 28.12
N GLU A 557 -2.18 -13.83 27.01
CA GLU A 557 -1.72 -12.63 26.31
C GLU A 557 -2.43 -11.39 26.86
N LEU A 558 -1.68 -10.36 27.23
CA LEU A 558 -2.21 -9.09 27.71
C LEU A 558 -2.71 -8.24 26.53
N LYS A 559 -3.96 -7.78 26.61
CA LYS A 559 -4.59 -6.88 25.63
C LYS A 559 -4.90 -5.50 26.17
N ALA A 560 -5.25 -5.37 27.44
CA ALA A 560 -5.40 -4.06 28.05
C ALA A 560 -5.03 -4.08 29.53
N ILE A 561 -4.55 -2.94 30.01
CA ILE A 561 -4.19 -2.73 31.39
C ILE A 561 -4.83 -1.41 31.85
N THR A 562 -5.57 -1.47 32.96
CA THR A 562 -6.16 -0.30 33.61
C THR A 562 -5.71 -0.30 35.06
N CYS A 563 -5.00 0.75 35.50
CA CYS A 563 -4.61 0.79 36.91
C CYS A 563 -5.73 1.36 37.79
N LEU A 564 -6.05 0.66 38.88
CA LEU A 564 -7.09 1.06 39.84
C LEU A 564 -6.50 1.81 41.04
N ASN A 565 -5.27 1.48 41.45
CA ASN A 565 -4.62 2.06 42.63
C ASN A 565 -3.12 2.31 42.40
N CYS A 566 -2.77 3.00 41.31
CA CYS A 566 -1.38 3.42 41.03
C CYS A 566 -1.17 4.88 41.46
N MET A 567 -0.03 5.14 42.11
CA MET A 567 0.36 6.47 42.57
C MET A 567 0.91 7.40 41.46
N SER A 568 0.97 6.96 40.20
CA SER A 568 1.62 7.69 39.11
C SER A 568 0.65 8.63 38.36
N LYS A 569 0.65 9.90 38.76
CA LYS A 569 0.02 11.04 38.07
C LYS A 569 0.66 11.43 36.72
N LEU A 570 1.45 10.59 36.04
CA LEU A 570 2.32 11.04 34.92
C LEU A 570 2.01 10.55 33.50
N LEU A 571 0.97 9.75 33.27
CA LEU A 571 0.38 9.54 31.94
C LEU A 571 -1.13 9.34 32.13
N PRO A 572 -1.99 9.76 31.17
CA PRO A 572 -3.41 9.90 31.43
C PRO A 572 -3.94 8.60 32.01
N ALA A 573 -4.77 8.71 33.05
CA ALA A 573 -5.49 7.63 33.72
C ALA A 573 -6.51 6.95 32.77
N GLY A 574 -6.06 6.62 31.57
CA GLY A 574 -6.79 5.98 30.50
C GLY A 574 -6.38 4.53 30.41
N ARG A 575 -7.37 3.70 30.07
CA ARG A 575 -7.17 2.29 29.71
C ARG A 575 -6.11 2.19 28.61
N HIS A 576 -4.98 1.56 28.90
CA HIS A 576 -3.97 1.26 27.88
C HIS A 576 -4.36 -0.03 27.18
N VAL A 577 -4.65 0.06 25.88
CA VAL A 577 -5.08 -1.06 25.06
C VAL A 577 -3.98 -1.36 24.04
N LYS A 578 -3.75 -2.64 23.77
CA LYS A 578 -2.93 -3.11 22.66
C LYS A 578 -3.55 -2.58 21.36
N ILE A 579 -2.74 -1.96 20.53
CA ILE A 579 -3.16 -1.46 19.22
C ILE A 579 -3.35 -2.70 18.32
N GLU A 580 -4.61 -3.11 18.14
CA GLU A 580 -4.99 -4.16 17.20
C GLU A 580 -5.61 -3.52 15.97
N HIS A 581 -5.05 -3.82 14.80
CA HIS A 581 -5.68 -3.46 13.52
C HIS A 581 -6.82 -4.44 13.26
N ASP A 582 -8.06 -3.96 13.28
CA ASP A 582 -9.23 -4.76 12.90
C ASP A 582 -9.30 -4.86 11.38
N TRP A 583 -8.53 -5.80 10.83
CA TRP A 583 -8.48 -6.07 9.39
C TRP A 583 -9.83 -6.50 8.84
N ARG A 584 -10.62 -7.24 9.62
CA ARG A 584 -11.97 -7.67 9.22
C ARG A 584 -12.91 -6.48 9.04
N SER A 585 -12.91 -5.55 9.99
CA SER A 585 -13.67 -4.29 9.87
C SER A 585 -13.18 -3.45 8.69
N THR A 586 -11.87 -3.42 8.45
CA THR A 586 -11.26 -2.70 7.32
C THR A 586 -11.67 -3.28 5.96
N VAL A 587 -11.63 -4.61 5.81
CA VAL A 587 -12.10 -5.30 4.59
C VAL A 587 -13.61 -5.10 4.41
N HIS A 588 -14.39 -5.18 5.48
CA HIS A 588 -15.84 -4.94 5.41
C HIS A 588 -16.17 -3.52 4.95
N LYS A 589 -15.45 -2.51 5.46
CA LYS A 589 -15.55 -1.12 4.99
C LYS A 589 -15.18 -0.98 3.51
N ALA A 590 -14.13 -1.66 3.05
CA ALA A 590 -13.74 -1.63 1.64
C ALA A 590 -14.78 -2.29 0.71
N ILE A 591 -15.35 -3.44 1.12
CA ILE A 591 -16.43 -4.10 0.38
C ILE A 591 -17.69 -3.23 0.35
N LYS A 592 -18.06 -2.64 1.50
CA LYS A 592 -19.18 -1.71 1.60
C LYS A 592 -18.99 -0.52 0.67
N PHE A 593 -17.81 0.10 0.69
CA PHE A 593 -17.46 1.20 -0.20
C PHE A 593 -17.53 0.80 -1.67
N ALA A 594 -17.00 -0.37 -2.04
CA ALA A 594 -17.06 -0.86 -3.40
C ALA A 594 -18.50 -1.13 -3.87
N PHE A 595 -19.34 -1.68 -3.00
CA PHE A 595 -20.76 -1.87 -3.30
C PHE A 595 -21.48 -0.53 -3.47
N ASP A 596 -21.27 0.41 -2.54
CA ASP A 596 -21.85 1.74 -2.60
C ASP A 596 -21.37 2.50 -3.85
N PHE A 597 -20.12 2.33 -4.28
CA PHE A 597 -19.60 2.96 -5.51
C PHE A 597 -20.42 2.61 -6.76
N PHE A 598 -20.85 1.35 -6.91
CA PHE A 598 -21.58 0.90 -8.11
C PHE A 598 -23.10 1.05 -8.00
N PHE A 599 -23.66 1.00 -6.80
CA PHE A 599 -25.10 0.89 -6.61
C PHE A 599 -25.75 2.07 -5.86
N PHE A 600 -24.96 2.92 -5.20
CA PHE A 600 -25.50 4.15 -4.61
C PHE A 600 -25.88 5.13 -5.73
N PRO A 601 -27.02 5.84 -5.64
CA PRO A 601 -27.93 6.01 -4.50
C PRO A 601 -29.10 5.01 -4.45
N PHE A 602 -29.19 4.04 -5.34
CA PHE A 602 -30.30 3.08 -5.42
C PHE A 602 -30.25 2.03 -4.29
N LEU A 603 -29.10 1.38 -4.09
CA LEU A 603 -28.83 0.44 -3.01
C LEU A 603 -27.58 0.89 -2.25
N SER A 604 -27.60 0.73 -0.93
CA SER A 604 -26.41 0.86 -0.09
C SER A 604 -26.22 -0.38 0.76
N ALA A 605 -24.97 -0.78 0.99
CA ALA A 605 -24.63 -1.86 1.90
C ALA A 605 -24.76 -1.41 3.37
N ALA A 606 -25.34 -2.26 4.22
CA ALA A 606 -25.56 -1.99 5.64
C ALA A 606 -24.24 -1.92 6.43
#